data_AF-A0A8S4Q7G4-F1
#
_entry.id   AF-A0A8S4Q7G4-F1
#
_cell.length_a   1.000
_cell.length_b   1.000
_cell.length_c   1.000
_cell.angle_alpha   90.00
_cell.angle_beta   90.00
_cell.angle_gamma   90.00
#
_symmetry.space_group_name_H-M   'P 1'
#
loop_
_entity.id
_entity.type
_entity.pdbx_description
1 polymer ?
#
loop_
_entity_poly.entity_id
_entity_poly.type
_entity_poly.pdbx_seq_one_letter_code
_entity_poly.pdbx_strand_id
1 'polypeptide(L)'
;MSVSLEEYFRTTFEDKLLVKMPEREDDHLTPATRLLEKRREMSEVEQALAAQKEEFQMKMESLQQRREELERKEFQLKESLLKFDKFLKENDSKRARAVKKANDERDLKRVKDREIGRLFDETGTFAGQKQKLHDRLEKHAMFHKYLEKVLESAEEFHEIREVIARYDTLVATHKDLLEKDHENQDLIEDQKQEFSHFMENKHNQILGYNNQLSGLQTRLDRAQSEAVKWEAVWTHIKNTAAKKTLLLGRIKMASHNLYQLVNRQQKGPSTQSEDTAEQLQKIQIFIQDLSQITSDIKRSEHMGTSVAGGTSSG
;
A
#
# COMPACT_ATOMS: atom_id res chain seq x y z
N MET A 1 18.51 -121.74 13.60
CA MET A 1 18.37 -123.07 14.22
C MET A 1 16.91 -123.25 14.61
N SER A 2 16.11 -123.65 13.64
CA SER A 2 14.69 -123.94 13.79
C SER A 2 14.54 -125.34 14.37
N VAL A 3 14.58 -125.45 15.69
CA VAL A 3 14.02 -126.62 16.35
C VAL A 3 12.53 -126.54 16.06
N SER A 4 12.04 -127.42 15.18
CA SER A 4 10.61 -127.50 14.90
C SER A 4 9.91 -127.65 16.25
N LEU A 5 8.91 -126.80 16.55
CA LEU A 5 8.11 -126.98 17.76
C LEU A 5 7.56 -128.41 17.84
N GLU A 6 7.36 -129.06 16.69
CA GLU A 6 6.96 -130.45 16.57
C GLU A 6 8.04 -131.44 17.05
N GLU A 7 9.31 -131.13 16.83
CA GLU A 7 10.45 -131.95 17.27
C GLU A 7 10.67 -131.79 18.78
N TYR A 8 10.54 -130.57 19.31
CA TYR A 8 10.61 -130.28 20.75
C TYR A 8 9.44 -130.91 21.52
N PHE A 9 8.21 -130.82 21.01
CA PHE A 9 7.06 -131.53 21.59
C PHE A 9 7.23 -133.04 21.47
N ARG A 10 7.74 -133.58 20.35
CA ARG A 10 7.99 -135.03 20.19
C ARG A 10 8.99 -135.54 21.22
N THR A 11 10.13 -134.87 21.41
CA THR A 11 11.14 -135.31 22.42
C THR A 11 10.60 -135.20 23.84
N THR A 12 9.90 -134.11 24.17
CA THR A 12 9.36 -133.91 25.53
C THR A 12 8.15 -134.78 25.84
N PHE A 13 7.39 -135.23 24.84
CA PHE A 13 6.32 -136.23 25.01
C PHE A 13 6.89 -137.65 25.13
N GLU A 14 7.90 -138.01 24.34
CA GLU A 14 8.58 -139.30 24.44
C GLU A 14 9.26 -139.47 25.81
N ASP A 15 9.97 -138.45 26.32
CA ASP A 15 10.68 -138.53 27.60
C ASP A 15 9.76 -138.55 28.83
N LYS A 16 8.51 -138.06 28.74
CA LYS A 16 7.60 -137.96 29.89
C LYS A 16 6.47 -138.98 29.91
N LEU A 17 6.15 -139.64 28.79
CA LEU A 17 5.11 -140.69 28.73
C LEU A 17 5.66 -142.12 28.72
N LEU A 18 6.95 -142.33 28.45
CA LEU A 18 7.60 -143.64 28.57
C LEU A 18 7.92 -143.95 30.04
N VAL A 19 6.88 -144.36 30.78
CA VAL A 19 7.07 -145.16 31.99
C VAL A 19 7.78 -146.45 31.57
N LYS A 20 9.07 -146.59 31.89
CA LYS A 20 9.79 -147.86 31.82
C LYS A 20 9.01 -148.89 32.65
N MET A 21 8.28 -149.79 31.99
CA MET A 21 7.71 -150.98 32.63
C MET A 21 8.86 -151.82 33.19
N PRO A 22 8.92 -152.11 34.51
CA PRO A 22 9.94 -153.00 35.07
C PRO A 22 9.83 -154.41 34.48
N GLU A 23 10.98 -155.01 34.15
CA GLU A 23 11.10 -156.40 33.68
C GLU A 23 10.70 -157.39 34.77
N ARG A 24 10.09 -158.49 34.33
CA ARG A 24 9.45 -159.55 35.12
C ARG A 24 10.47 -160.47 35.79
N GLU A 25 10.36 -160.65 37.10
CA GLU A 25 10.72 -161.88 37.79
C GLU A 25 9.58 -162.28 38.74
N ASP A 26 9.54 -163.57 39.07
CA ASP A 26 8.66 -164.24 40.04
C ASP A 26 7.42 -164.96 39.47
N ASP A 27 7.73 -166.16 38.99
CA ASP A 27 6.87 -167.34 39.02
C ASP A 27 6.21 -167.50 40.41
N HIS A 28 4.92 -167.83 40.42
CA HIS A 28 4.06 -168.15 41.59
C HIS A 28 3.27 -167.01 42.28
N LEU A 29 2.36 -166.34 41.57
CA LEU A 29 1.26 -165.56 42.20
C LEU A 29 -0.10 -165.73 41.48
N THR A 30 -1.18 -165.77 42.25
CA THR A 30 -2.56 -166.15 41.87
C THR A 30 -3.29 -165.05 41.07
N PRO A 31 -4.30 -165.35 40.22
CA PRO A 31 -4.98 -164.36 39.36
C PRO A 31 -5.59 -163.15 40.08
N ALA A 32 -5.86 -163.24 41.39
CA ALA A 32 -6.41 -162.15 42.19
C ALA A 32 -5.39 -161.04 42.52
N THR A 33 -4.10 -161.35 42.65
CA THR A 33 -3.05 -160.36 42.98
C THR A 33 -2.61 -159.54 41.77
N ARG A 34 -2.57 -160.13 40.56
CA ARG A 34 -2.30 -159.39 39.31
C ARG A 34 -3.32 -158.29 39.01
N LEU A 35 -4.58 -158.52 39.37
CA LEU A 35 -5.66 -157.55 39.13
C LEU A 35 -5.57 -156.37 40.11
N LEU A 36 -5.09 -156.62 41.33
CA LEU A 36 -4.79 -155.59 42.33
C LEU A 36 -3.58 -154.73 41.93
N GLU A 37 -2.50 -155.33 41.42
CA GLU A 37 -1.35 -154.57 40.91
C GLU A 37 -1.70 -153.73 39.70
N LYS A 38 -2.44 -154.27 38.71
CA LYS A 38 -2.90 -153.47 37.57
C LYS A 38 -3.86 -152.35 37.97
N ARG A 39 -4.66 -152.53 39.04
CA ARG A 39 -5.47 -151.45 39.63
C ARG A 39 -4.61 -150.39 40.31
N ARG A 40 -3.54 -150.80 40.99
CA ARG A 40 -2.59 -149.89 41.64
C ARG A 40 -1.81 -149.09 40.61
N GLU A 41 -1.27 -149.73 39.56
CA GLU A 41 -0.59 -149.04 38.46
C GLU A 41 -1.52 -148.08 37.72
N MET A 42 -2.77 -148.47 37.42
CA MET A 42 -3.75 -147.55 36.85
C MET A 42 -4.05 -146.37 37.77
N SER A 43 -4.17 -146.61 39.08
CA SER A 43 -4.36 -145.54 40.06
C SER A 43 -3.16 -144.60 40.16
N GLU A 44 -1.93 -145.11 40.08
CA GLU A 44 -0.70 -144.31 40.13
C GLU A 44 -0.54 -143.47 38.85
N VAL A 45 -0.85 -144.03 37.67
CA VAL A 45 -0.85 -143.29 36.39
C VAL A 45 -1.99 -142.27 36.33
N GLU A 46 -3.19 -142.61 36.82
CA GLU A 46 -4.30 -141.65 36.94
C GLU A 46 -3.95 -140.51 37.90
N GLN A 47 -3.27 -140.81 39.01
CA GLN A 47 -2.83 -139.81 39.98
C GLN A 47 -1.72 -138.91 39.42
N ALA A 48 -0.75 -139.47 38.67
CA ALA A 48 0.29 -138.69 37.99
C ALA A 48 -0.29 -137.83 36.84
N LEU A 49 -1.25 -138.36 36.08
CA LEU A 49 -1.96 -137.60 35.05
C LEU A 49 -2.83 -136.49 35.66
N ALA A 50 -3.45 -136.74 36.83
CA ALA A 50 -4.18 -135.73 37.57
C ALA A 50 -3.24 -134.61 38.05
N ALA A 51 -2.08 -134.96 38.62
CA ALA A 51 -1.07 -133.99 39.04
C ALA A 51 -0.52 -133.16 37.86
N GLN A 52 -0.26 -133.78 36.71
CA GLN A 52 0.20 -133.06 35.51
C GLN A 52 -0.90 -132.14 34.93
N LYS A 53 -2.16 -132.59 34.96
CA LYS A 53 -3.31 -131.75 34.57
C LYS A 53 -3.45 -130.55 35.51
N GLU A 54 -3.28 -130.75 36.81
CA GLU A 54 -3.30 -129.69 37.81
C GLU A 54 -2.13 -128.70 37.63
N GLU A 55 -0.92 -129.19 37.39
CA GLU A 55 0.25 -128.34 37.11
C GLU A 55 0.10 -127.54 35.80
N PHE A 56 -0.43 -128.16 34.75
CA PHE A 56 -0.75 -127.48 33.49
C PHE A 56 -1.84 -126.43 33.68
N GLN A 57 -2.89 -126.76 34.44
CA GLN A 57 -3.96 -125.84 34.77
C GLN A 57 -3.43 -124.63 35.55
N MET A 58 -2.60 -124.83 36.57
CA MET A 58 -1.95 -123.73 37.32
C MET A 58 -1.08 -122.84 36.43
N LYS A 59 -0.31 -123.43 35.50
CA LYS A 59 0.52 -122.66 34.55
C LYS A 59 -0.33 -121.89 33.55
N MET A 60 -1.40 -122.48 33.04
CA MET A 60 -2.34 -121.80 32.14
C MET A 60 -3.06 -120.66 32.85
N GLU A 61 -3.47 -120.83 34.11
CA GLU A 61 -4.05 -119.78 34.93
C GLU A 61 -3.05 -118.64 35.19
N SER A 62 -1.78 -118.95 35.50
CA SER A 62 -0.73 -117.95 35.68
C SER A 62 -0.44 -117.16 34.40
N LEU A 63 -0.35 -117.84 33.24
CA LEU A 63 -0.16 -117.19 31.95
C LEU A 63 -1.36 -116.34 31.53
N GLN A 64 -2.56 -116.82 31.83
CA GLN A 64 -3.80 -116.08 31.60
C GLN A 64 -3.84 -114.81 32.46
N GLN A 65 -3.55 -114.91 33.76
CA GLN A 65 -3.41 -113.75 34.64
C GLN A 65 -2.35 -112.77 34.13
N ARG A 66 -1.20 -113.27 33.65
CA ARG A 66 -0.12 -112.42 33.12
C ARG A 66 -0.52 -111.71 31.83
N ARG A 67 -1.25 -112.39 30.93
CA ARG A 67 -1.83 -111.77 29.72
C ARG A 67 -2.82 -110.68 30.08
N GLU A 68 -3.76 -110.96 30.98
CA GLU A 68 -4.74 -109.97 31.45
C GLU A 68 -4.08 -108.76 32.12
N GLU A 69 -3.01 -108.98 32.90
CA GLU A 69 -2.23 -107.90 33.51
C GLU A 69 -1.52 -107.04 32.44
N LEU A 70 -0.94 -107.68 31.42
CA LEU A 70 -0.29 -106.98 30.31
C LEU A 70 -1.28 -106.16 29.50
N GLU A 71 -2.45 -106.73 29.20
CA GLU A 71 -3.52 -106.04 28.48
C GLU A 71 -4.07 -104.85 29.28
N ARG A 72 -4.24 -104.99 30.60
CA ARG A 72 -4.57 -103.86 31.49
C ARG A 72 -3.50 -102.76 31.45
N LYS A 73 -2.22 -103.13 31.50
CA LYS A 73 -1.10 -102.17 31.43
C LYS A 73 -1.04 -101.46 30.06
N GLU A 74 -1.27 -102.20 28.98
CA GLU A 74 -1.32 -101.62 27.63
C GLU A 74 -2.50 -100.64 27.50
N PHE A 75 -3.68 -101.01 28.01
CA PHE A 75 -4.85 -100.14 28.03
C PHE A 75 -4.58 -98.86 28.84
N GLN A 76 -4.01 -98.98 30.04
CA GLN A 76 -3.63 -97.82 30.86
C GLN A 76 -2.62 -96.92 30.15
N LEU A 77 -1.63 -97.49 29.45
CA LEU A 77 -0.64 -96.71 28.72
C LEU A 77 -1.29 -95.97 27.54
N LYS A 78 -2.14 -96.64 26.76
CA LYS A 78 -2.92 -96.02 25.67
C LYS A 78 -3.80 -94.87 26.19
N GLU A 79 -4.49 -95.09 27.31
CA GLU A 79 -5.30 -94.05 27.95
C GLU A 79 -4.46 -92.87 28.44
N SER A 80 -3.28 -93.14 29.01
CA SER A 80 -2.34 -92.11 29.46
C SER A 80 -1.81 -91.28 28.29
N LEU A 81 -1.48 -91.91 27.14
CA LEU A 81 -1.03 -91.22 25.93
C LEU A 81 -2.11 -90.29 25.38
N LEU A 82 -3.37 -90.73 25.35
CA LEU A 82 -4.49 -89.88 24.94
C LEU A 82 -4.68 -88.69 25.89
N LYS A 83 -4.55 -88.90 27.21
CA LYS A 83 -4.59 -87.83 28.21
C LYS A 83 -3.42 -86.86 28.03
N PHE A 84 -2.21 -87.35 27.76
CA PHE A 84 -1.03 -86.51 27.51
C PHE A 84 -1.14 -85.71 26.21
N ASP A 85 -1.58 -86.31 25.11
CA ASP A 85 -1.80 -85.59 23.84
C ASP A 85 -2.87 -84.49 24.02
N LYS A 86 -3.97 -84.80 24.70
CA LYS A 86 -4.99 -83.81 25.06
C LYS A 86 -4.40 -82.68 25.92
N PHE A 87 -3.61 -83.02 26.93
CA PHE A 87 -2.95 -82.04 27.79
C PHE A 87 -1.98 -81.14 27.00
N LEU A 88 -1.17 -81.70 26.10
CA LEU A 88 -0.25 -80.94 25.26
C LEU A 88 -1.01 -79.97 24.35
N LYS A 89 -2.06 -80.44 23.66
CA LYS A 89 -2.92 -79.60 22.81
C LYS A 89 -3.58 -78.46 23.60
N GLU A 90 -4.09 -78.76 24.79
CA GLU A 90 -4.68 -77.74 25.67
C GLU A 90 -3.64 -76.75 26.19
N ASN A 91 -2.43 -77.22 26.56
CA ASN A 91 -1.36 -76.37 27.04
C ASN A 91 -0.84 -75.45 25.92
N ASP A 92 -0.58 -75.99 24.74
CA ASP A 92 -0.20 -75.22 23.56
C ASP A 92 -1.27 -74.19 23.19
N SER A 93 -2.56 -74.56 23.26
CA SER A 93 -3.66 -73.62 23.06
C SER A 93 -3.68 -72.50 24.13
N LYS A 94 -3.44 -72.83 25.41
CA LYS A 94 -3.32 -71.85 26.50
C LYS A 94 -2.11 -70.93 26.29
N ARG A 95 -0.95 -71.48 25.93
CA ARG A 95 0.29 -70.74 25.64
C ARG A 95 0.10 -69.81 24.45
N ALA A 96 -0.47 -70.30 23.35
CA ALA A 96 -0.76 -69.49 22.17
C ALA A 96 -1.73 -68.34 22.49
N ARG A 97 -2.79 -68.58 23.26
CA ARG A 97 -3.70 -67.52 23.72
C ARG A 97 -3.02 -66.49 24.62
N ALA A 98 -2.19 -66.94 25.56
CA ALA A 98 -1.46 -66.05 26.46
C ALA A 98 -0.45 -65.17 25.70
N VAL A 99 0.30 -65.75 24.76
CA VAL A 99 1.24 -65.01 23.91
C VAL A 99 0.50 -64.02 23.02
N LYS A 100 -0.60 -64.42 22.39
CA LYS A 100 -1.43 -63.52 21.58
C LYS A 100 -1.94 -62.34 22.41
N LYS A 101 -2.54 -62.61 23.57
CA LYS A 101 -3.04 -61.56 24.46
C LYS A 101 -1.93 -60.59 24.91
N ALA A 102 -0.75 -61.10 25.24
CA ALA A 102 0.39 -60.27 25.62
C ALA A 102 0.89 -59.38 24.46
N ASN A 103 0.85 -59.88 23.23
CA ASN A 103 1.20 -59.09 22.05
C ASN A 103 0.14 -58.03 21.76
N ASP A 104 -1.14 -58.40 21.79
CA ASP A 104 -2.27 -57.47 21.60
C ASP A 104 -2.22 -56.33 22.64
N GLU A 105 -1.93 -56.64 23.90
CA GLU A 105 -1.76 -55.64 24.98
C GLU A 105 -0.54 -54.74 24.75
N ARG A 106 0.58 -55.29 24.26
CA ARG A 106 1.77 -54.50 23.91
C ARG A 106 1.50 -53.54 22.75
N ASP A 107 0.77 -53.99 21.74
CA ASP A 107 0.41 -53.15 20.60
C ASP A 107 -0.59 -52.07 20.99
N LEU A 108 -1.58 -52.41 21.83
CA LEU A 108 -2.51 -51.42 22.38
C LEU A 108 -1.77 -50.36 23.21
N LYS A 109 -0.81 -50.79 24.05
CA LYS A 109 0.03 -49.86 24.82
C LYS A 109 0.80 -48.91 23.89
N ARG A 110 1.44 -49.42 22.83
CA ARG A 110 2.17 -48.58 21.86
C ARG A 110 1.27 -47.52 21.21
N VAL A 111 0.04 -47.88 20.86
CA VAL A 111 -0.93 -46.92 20.30
C VAL A 111 -1.29 -45.86 21.33
N LYS A 112 -1.55 -46.25 22.58
CA LYS A 112 -1.86 -45.31 23.66
C LYS A 112 -0.69 -44.40 24.01
N ASP A 113 0.54 -44.91 24.05
CA ASP A 113 1.75 -44.11 24.31
C ASP A 113 1.95 -43.04 23.22
N ARG A 114 1.69 -43.37 21.95
CA ARG A 114 1.71 -42.39 20.85
C ARG A 114 0.64 -41.32 21.02
N GLU A 115 -0.57 -41.71 21.40
CA GLU A 115 -1.67 -40.76 21.62
C GLU A 115 -1.38 -39.83 22.82
N ILE A 116 -0.78 -40.36 23.89
CA ILE A 116 -0.32 -39.55 25.03
C ILE A 116 0.72 -38.53 24.56
N GLY A 117 1.68 -38.93 23.73
CA GLY A 117 2.66 -38.02 23.14
C GLY A 117 2.00 -36.90 22.33
N ARG A 118 1.06 -37.26 21.44
CA ARG A 118 0.30 -36.29 20.64
C ARG A 118 -0.45 -35.29 21.51
N LEU A 119 -1.19 -35.77 22.51
CA LEU A 119 -1.95 -34.93 23.43
C LEU A 119 -1.05 -34.04 24.29
N PHE A 120 0.13 -34.52 24.67
CA PHE A 120 1.12 -33.73 25.39
C PHE A 120 1.64 -32.57 24.54
N ASP A 121 2.00 -32.82 23.29
CA ASP A 121 2.43 -31.78 22.35
C ASP A 121 1.31 -30.76 22.10
N GLU A 122 0.08 -31.21 21.85
CA GLU A 122 -1.10 -30.34 21.70
C GLU A 122 -1.30 -29.45 22.93
N THR A 123 -1.25 -30.03 24.13
CA THR A 123 -1.37 -29.29 25.39
C THR A 123 -0.26 -28.24 25.53
N GLY A 124 0.99 -28.59 25.17
CA GLY A 124 2.11 -27.66 25.15
C GLY A 124 1.89 -26.49 24.20
N THR A 125 1.37 -26.76 22.99
CA THR A 125 1.06 -25.69 22.02
C THR A 125 -0.03 -24.75 22.53
N PHE A 126 -1.12 -25.28 23.09
CA PHE A 126 -2.20 -24.46 23.65
C PHE A 126 -1.73 -23.65 24.88
N ALA A 127 -0.90 -24.22 25.74
CA ALA A 127 -0.29 -23.50 26.85
C ALA A 127 0.57 -22.33 26.36
N GLY A 128 1.39 -22.54 25.33
CA GLY A 128 2.19 -21.48 24.71
C GLY A 128 1.34 -20.38 24.06
N GLN A 129 0.25 -20.74 23.37
CA GLN A 129 -0.69 -19.76 22.81
C GLN A 129 -1.39 -18.95 23.90
N LYS A 130 -1.85 -19.61 24.96
CA LYS A 130 -2.46 -18.97 26.12
C LYS A 130 -1.50 -17.98 26.76
N GLN A 131 -0.24 -18.35 26.97
CA GLN A 131 0.76 -17.45 27.54
C GLN A 131 0.97 -16.23 26.65
N LYS A 132 1.15 -16.41 25.34
CA LYS A 132 1.29 -15.29 24.38
C LYS A 132 0.10 -14.32 24.42
N LEU A 133 -1.12 -14.85 24.53
CA LEU A 133 -2.32 -14.01 24.66
C LEU A 133 -2.36 -13.29 26.01
N HIS A 134 -1.95 -13.96 27.09
CA HIS A 134 -1.87 -13.37 28.42
C HIS A 134 -0.85 -12.23 28.47
N ASP A 135 0.36 -12.42 27.94
CA ASP A 135 1.39 -11.38 27.87
C ASP A 135 0.92 -10.16 27.06
N ARG A 136 0.17 -10.39 25.97
CA ARG A 136 -0.44 -9.30 25.20
C ARG A 136 -1.51 -8.58 26.00
N LEU A 137 -2.36 -9.31 26.72
CA LEU A 137 -3.40 -8.73 27.56
C LEU A 137 -2.80 -7.88 28.68
N GLU A 138 -1.75 -8.35 29.36
CA GLU A 138 -1.06 -7.58 30.40
C GLU A 138 -0.49 -6.27 29.86
N LYS A 139 0.16 -6.31 28.68
CA LYS A 139 0.65 -5.08 28.01
C LYS A 139 -0.48 -4.11 27.71
N HIS A 140 -1.67 -4.60 27.35
CA HIS A 140 -2.81 -3.74 27.03
C HIS A 140 -3.64 -3.33 28.26
N ALA A 141 -3.48 -4.00 29.39
CA ALA A 141 -4.23 -3.72 30.61
C ALA A 141 -4.00 -2.29 31.13
N MET A 142 -2.80 -1.72 30.93
CA MET A 142 -2.52 -0.33 31.30
C MET A 142 -3.38 0.67 30.51
N PHE A 143 -3.61 0.43 29.22
CA PHE A 143 -4.44 1.29 28.38
C PHE A 143 -5.92 1.15 28.74
N HIS A 144 -6.36 -0.07 29.05
CA HIS A 144 -7.72 -0.29 29.54
C HIS A 144 -7.98 0.47 30.83
N LYS A 145 -7.11 0.33 31.84
CA LYS A 145 -7.20 1.08 33.11
C LYS A 145 -7.17 2.60 32.90
N TYR A 146 -6.38 3.08 31.95
CA TYR A 146 -6.38 4.49 31.59
C TYR A 146 -7.73 4.92 31.00
N LEU A 147 -8.30 4.15 30.08
CA LEU A 147 -9.61 4.45 29.49
C LEU A 147 -10.76 4.34 30.50
N GLU A 148 -10.68 3.42 31.47
CA GLU A 148 -11.60 3.37 32.61
C GLU A 148 -11.55 4.67 33.41
N LYS A 149 -10.35 5.18 33.73
CA LYS A 149 -10.20 6.50 34.40
C LYS A 149 -10.74 7.66 33.58
N VAL A 150 -10.53 7.63 32.26
CA VAL A 150 -11.09 8.65 31.36
C VAL A 150 -12.61 8.61 31.41
N LEU A 151 -13.20 7.41 31.40
CA LEU A 151 -14.64 7.21 31.54
C LEU A 151 -15.17 7.70 32.89
N GLU A 152 -14.46 7.42 33.99
CA GLU A 152 -14.79 7.96 35.33
C GLU A 152 -14.77 9.49 35.38
N SER A 153 -13.87 10.12 34.63
CA SER A 153 -13.76 11.58 34.58
C SER A 153 -14.73 12.26 33.61
N ALA A 154 -15.25 11.51 32.63
CA ALA A 154 -16.08 12.03 31.55
C ALA A 154 -17.52 11.54 31.74
N GLU A 155 -18.36 12.36 32.37
CA GLU A 155 -19.78 12.06 32.64
C GLU A 155 -20.63 11.85 31.37
N GLU A 156 -20.13 12.25 30.19
CA GLU A 156 -20.83 12.17 28.91
C GLU A 156 -20.82 10.76 28.29
N PHE A 157 -19.90 9.87 28.70
CA PHE A 157 -19.71 8.55 28.10
C PHE A 157 -19.98 7.44 29.12
N HIS A 158 -20.63 6.37 28.67
CA HIS A 158 -20.99 5.22 29.52
C HIS A 158 -20.17 3.98 29.20
N GLU A 159 -19.59 3.91 27.99
CA GLU A 159 -18.68 2.84 27.59
C GLU A 159 -17.37 3.39 27.00
N ILE A 160 -16.26 2.69 27.24
CA ILE A 160 -14.96 2.98 26.60
C ILE A 160 -15.07 3.01 25.06
N ARG A 161 -15.94 2.17 24.48
CA ARG A 161 -16.19 2.15 23.03
C ARG A 161 -16.73 3.48 22.50
N GLU A 162 -17.55 4.18 23.28
CA GLU A 162 -18.11 5.48 22.88
C GLU A 162 -17.01 6.54 22.84
N VAL A 163 -16.10 6.52 23.82
CA VAL A 163 -14.91 7.39 23.85
C VAL A 163 -14.03 7.17 22.62
N ILE A 164 -13.79 5.91 22.26
CA ILE A 164 -13.01 5.55 21.07
C ILE A 164 -13.73 6.01 19.80
N ALA A 165 -15.02 5.74 19.66
CA ALA A 165 -15.80 6.15 18.50
C ALA A 165 -15.83 7.69 18.34
N ARG A 166 -15.93 8.42 19.46
CA ARG A 166 -15.85 9.89 19.46
C ARG A 166 -14.46 10.36 19.05
N TYR A 167 -13.40 9.75 19.56
CA TYR A 167 -12.04 10.05 19.15
C TYR A 167 -11.85 9.81 17.65
N ASP A 168 -12.28 8.67 17.12
CA ASP A 168 -12.17 8.35 15.70
C ASP A 168 -12.89 9.38 14.83
N THR A 169 -14.11 9.76 15.22
CA THR A 169 -14.88 10.81 14.55
C THR A 169 -14.16 12.16 14.62
N LEU A 170 -13.59 12.51 15.77
CA LEU A 170 -12.85 13.75 15.95
C LEU A 170 -11.56 13.79 15.11
N VAL A 171 -10.83 12.68 15.05
CA VAL A 171 -9.64 12.57 14.20
C VAL A 171 -10.00 12.66 12.73
N ALA A 172 -11.07 11.99 12.29
CA ALA A 172 -11.55 12.08 10.91
C ALA A 172 -11.95 13.52 10.56
N THR A 173 -12.79 14.15 11.39
CA THR A 173 -13.21 15.54 11.16
C THR A 173 -12.04 16.53 11.22
N HIS A 174 -11.06 16.33 12.12
CA HIS A 174 -9.88 17.17 12.18
C HIS A 174 -9.04 17.07 10.91
N LYS A 175 -8.87 15.86 10.37
CA LYS A 175 -8.18 15.64 9.11
C LYS A 175 -8.91 16.33 7.94
N ASP A 176 -10.22 16.17 7.85
CA ASP A 176 -11.03 16.82 6.80
C ASP A 176 -10.96 18.35 6.91
N LEU A 177 -10.92 18.89 8.13
CA LEU A 177 -10.79 20.33 8.36
C LEU A 177 -9.41 20.86 7.94
N LEU A 178 -8.35 20.11 8.22
CA LEU A 178 -6.99 20.48 7.81
C LEU A 178 -6.85 20.47 6.29
N GLU A 179 -7.43 19.49 5.61
CA GLU A 179 -7.44 19.42 4.15
C GLU A 179 -8.18 20.62 3.55
N LYS A 180 -9.37 20.94 4.07
CA LYS A 180 -10.11 22.14 3.64
C LYS A 180 -9.40 23.45 3.95
N ASP A 181 -8.70 23.55 5.08
CA ASP A 181 -7.94 24.74 5.41
C ASP A 181 -6.78 24.94 4.42
N HIS A 182 -6.07 23.86 4.07
CA HIS A 182 -5.05 23.90 3.03
C HIS A 182 -5.61 24.30 1.66
N GLU A 183 -6.71 23.68 1.20
CA GLU A 183 -7.36 24.06 -0.05
C GLU A 183 -7.78 25.54 -0.06
N ASN A 184 -8.28 26.05 1.07
CA ASN A 184 -8.68 27.45 1.19
C ASN A 184 -7.49 28.40 1.23
N GLN A 185 -6.37 27.99 1.86
CA GLN A 185 -5.12 28.76 1.83
C GLN A 185 -4.59 28.86 0.41
N ASP A 186 -4.55 27.75 -0.34
CA ASP A 186 -4.12 27.73 -1.74
C ASP A 186 -5.01 28.65 -2.60
N LEU A 187 -6.34 28.60 -2.43
CA LEU A 187 -7.27 29.49 -3.13
C LEU A 187 -7.02 30.97 -2.81
N ILE A 188 -6.74 31.29 -1.54
CA ILE A 188 -6.42 32.66 -1.11
C ILE A 188 -5.10 33.13 -1.72
N GLU A 189 -4.09 32.26 -1.80
CA GLU A 189 -2.81 32.58 -2.43
C GLU A 189 -2.97 32.83 -3.94
N ASP A 190 -3.70 31.98 -4.64
CA ASP A 190 -4.02 32.15 -6.06
C ASP A 190 -4.74 33.49 -6.31
N GLN A 191 -5.78 33.78 -5.54
CA GLN A 191 -6.52 35.05 -5.66
C GLN A 191 -5.65 36.27 -5.35
N LYS A 192 -4.76 36.18 -4.34
CA LYS A 192 -3.79 37.25 -4.04
C LYS A 192 -2.83 37.46 -5.19
N GLN A 193 -2.35 36.38 -5.81
CA GLN A 193 -1.44 36.46 -6.95
C GLN A 193 -2.14 37.08 -8.16
N GLU A 194 -3.36 36.65 -8.48
CA GLU A 194 -4.18 37.25 -9.54
C GLU A 194 -4.42 38.74 -9.31
N PHE A 195 -4.78 39.13 -8.08
CA PHE A 195 -4.98 40.52 -7.72
C PHE A 195 -3.70 41.36 -7.87
N SER A 196 -2.56 40.82 -7.42
CA SER A 196 -1.25 41.48 -7.58
C SER A 196 -0.93 41.72 -9.05
N HIS A 197 -1.11 40.70 -9.91
CA HIS A 197 -0.90 40.84 -11.36
C HIS A 197 -1.86 41.86 -11.98
N PHE A 198 -3.12 41.87 -11.58
CA PHE A 198 -4.08 42.87 -12.05
C PHE A 198 -3.67 44.29 -11.66
N MET A 199 -3.24 44.49 -10.41
CA MET A 199 -2.78 45.79 -9.91
C MET A 199 -1.53 46.27 -10.64
N GLU A 200 -0.55 45.40 -10.87
CA GLU A 200 0.65 45.71 -11.65
C GLU A 200 0.31 46.13 -13.07
N ASN A 201 -0.57 45.38 -13.74
CA ASN A 201 -1.04 45.70 -15.09
C ASN A 201 -1.76 47.05 -15.14
N LYS A 202 -2.59 47.36 -14.14
CA LYS A 202 -3.27 48.67 -14.06
C LYS A 202 -2.30 49.81 -13.75
N HIS A 203 -1.32 49.58 -12.89
CA HIS A 203 -0.28 50.56 -12.61
C HIS A 203 0.53 50.88 -13.88
N ASN A 204 0.90 49.86 -14.65
CA ASN A 204 1.57 50.02 -15.95
C ASN A 204 0.70 50.80 -16.95
N GLN A 205 -0.61 50.56 -16.99
CA GLN A 205 -1.54 51.36 -17.83
C GLN A 205 -1.58 52.83 -17.40
N ILE A 206 -1.64 53.12 -16.11
CA ILE A 206 -1.62 54.48 -15.57
C ILE A 206 -0.31 55.20 -15.93
N LEU A 207 0.83 54.52 -15.78
CA LEU A 207 2.13 55.05 -16.21
C LEU A 207 2.14 55.34 -17.72
N GLY A 208 1.58 54.44 -18.53
CA GLY A 208 1.40 54.65 -19.97
C GLY A 208 0.60 55.92 -20.28
N TYR A 209 -0.55 56.11 -19.63
CA TYR A 209 -1.37 57.33 -19.82
C TYR A 209 -0.67 58.58 -19.31
N ASN A 210 0.06 58.51 -18.19
CA ASN A 210 0.80 59.65 -17.66
C ASN A 210 1.91 60.11 -18.63
N ASN A 211 2.64 59.16 -19.23
CA ASN A 211 3.62 59.45 -20.27
C ASN A 211 2.97 60.10 -21.50
N GLN A 212 1.81 59.61 -21.95
CA GLN A 212 1.07 60.22 -23.05
C GLN A 212 0.61 61.64 -22.70
N LEU A 213 0.08 61.86 -21.49
CA LEU A 213 -0.35 63.16 -21.01
C LEU A 213 0.80 64.16 -21.00
N SER A 214 1.97 63.77 -20.46
CA SER A 214 3.18 64.59 -20.46
C SER A 214 3.63 64.95 -21.88
N GLY A 215 3.58 63.99 -22.82
CA GLY A 215 3.87 64.22 -24.23
C GLY A 215 2.89 65.21 -24.89
N LEU A 216 1.60 65.09 -24.61
CA LEU A 216 0.57 66.02 -25.09
C LEU A 216 0.74 67.41 -24.51
N GLN A 217 1.06 67.52 -23.22
CA GLN A 217 1.28 68.80 -22.55
C GLN A 217 2.51 69.51 -23.11
N THR A 218 3.61 68.79 -23.34
CA THR A 218 4.79 69.34 -24.01
C THR A 218 4.46 69.88 -25.42
N ARG A 219 3.61 69.17 -26.17
CA ARG A 219 3.14 69.63 -27.50
C ARG A 219 2.26 70.88 -27.39
N LEU A 220 1.38 70.94 -26.39
CA LEU A 220 0.53 72.10 -26.12
C LEU A 220 1.38 73.33 -25.78
N ASP A 221 2.33 73.19 -24.86
CA ASP A 221 3.22 74.28 -24.43
C ASP A 221 4.06 74.81 -25.61
N ARG A 222 4.52 73.90 -26.48
CA ARG A 222 5.22 74.28 -27.71
C ARG A 222 4.32 75.08 -28.65
N ALA A 223 3.11 74.59 -28.92
CA ALA A 223 2.16 75.28 -29.80
C ALA A 223 1.76 76.65 -29.24
N GLN A 224 1.55 76.76 -27.92
CA GLN A 224 1.29 78.04 -27.24
C GLN A 224 2.48 78.99 -27.35
N SER A 225 3.71 78.51 -27.15
CA SER A 225 4.92 79.32 -27.32
C SER A 225 5.05 79.84 -28.76
N GLU A 226 4.79 79.00 -29.76
CA GLU A 226 4.79 79.39 -31.17
C GLU A 226 3.69 80.41 -31.47
N ALA A 227 2.47 80.24 -30.94
CA ALA A 227 1.37 81.19 -31.09
C ALA A 227 1.73 82.57 -30.52
N VAL A 228 2.26 82.63 -29.29
CA VAL A 228 2.69 83.88 -28.64
C VAL A 228 3.77 84.58 -29.46
N LYS A 229 4.73 83.84 -30.02
CA LYS A 229 5.76 84.43 -30.91
C LYS A 229 5.12 85.09 -32.13
N TRP A 230 4.21 84.40 -32.80
CA TRP A 230 3.54 84.94 -34.00
C TRP A 230 2.60 86.10 -33.67
N GLU A 231 1.91 86.07 -32.53
CA GLU A 231 1.11 87.20 -32.05
C GLU A 231 1.96 88.44 -31.78
N ALA A 232 3.17 88.28 -31.21
CA ALA A 232 4.09 89.39 -30.99
C ALA A 232 4.56 90.00 -32.33
N VAL A 233 4.92 89.16 -33.31
CA VAL A 233 5.28 89.60 -34.67
C VAL A 233 4.11 90.33 -35.32
N TRP A 234 2.91 89.75 -35.26
CA TRP A 234 1.70 90.35 -35.80
C TRP A 234 1.39 91.72 -35.17
N THR A 235 1.51 91.81 -33.85
CA THR A 235 1.33 93.07 -33.11
C THR A 235 2.34 94.12 -33.51
N HIS A 236 3.60 93.74 -33.72
CA HIS A 236 4.65 94.64 -34.21
C HIS A 236 4.34 95.16 -35.62
N ILE A 237 3.91 94.29 -36.54
CA ILE A 237 3.49 94.66 -37.89
C ILE A 237 2.30 95.62 -37.83
N LYS A 238 1.27 95.30 -37.03
CA LYS A 238 0.07 96.12 -36.87
C LYS A 238 0.41 97.50 -36.30
N ASN A 239 1.24 97.58 -35.26
CA ASN A 239 1.70 98.84 -34.68
C ASN A 239 2.51 99.68 -35.68
N THR A 240 3.38 99.04 -36.46
CA THR A 240 4.15 99.71 -37.51
C THR A 240 3.25 100.24 -38.62
N ALA A 241 2.27 99.45 -39.06
CA ALA A 241 1.26 99.88 -40.02
C ALA A 241 0.46 101.07 -39.48
N ALA A 242 -0.03 101.00 -38.24
CA ALA A 242 -0.76 102.10 -37.61
C ALA A 242 0.08 103.39 -37.53
N LYS A 243 1.37 103.29 -37.16
CA LYS A 243 2.31 104.44 -37.17
C LYS A 243 2.48 105.03 -38.57
N LYS A 244 2.65 104.18 -39.59
CA LYS A 244 2.76 104.63 -41.00
C LYS A 244 1.46 105.28 -41.48
N THR A 245 0.30 104.71 -41.14
CA THR A 245 -1.02 105.28 -41.47
C THR A 245 -1.23 106.63 -40.78
N LEU A 246 -0.86 106.76 -39.51
CA LEU A 246 -0.92 108.04 -38.79
C LEU A 246 0.01 109.09 -39.40
N LEU A 247 1.25 108.71 -39.72
CA LEU A 247 2.20 109.62 -40.37
C LEU A 247 1.68 110.08 -41.73
N LEU A 248 1.16 109.14 -42.54
CA LEU A 248 0.52 109.45 -43.81
C LEU A 248 -0.64 110.43 -43.60
N GLY A 249 -1.53 110.18 -42.63
CA GLY A 249 -2.62 111.09 -42.27
C GLY A 249 -2.14 112.49 -41.89
N ARG A 250 -1.07 112.59 -41.07
CA ARG A 250 -0.45 113.87 -40.70
C ARG A 250 0.13 114.61 -41.90
N ILE A 251 0.83 113.91 -42.79
CA ILE A 251 1.36 114.49 -44.04
C ILE A 251 0.19 115.01 -44.88
N LYS A 252 -0.86 114.21 -45.08
CA LYS A 252 -2.06 114.63 -45.82
C LYS A 252 -2.69 115.89 -45.22
N MET A 253 -2.86 115.94 -43.90
CA MET A 253 -3.41 117.12 -43.21
C MET A 253 -2.52 118.35 -43.33
N ALA A 254 -1.20 118.21 -43.14
CA ALA A 254 -0.26 119.32 -43.26
C ALA A 254 -0.21 119.86 -44.69
N SER A 255 -0.15 118.98 -45.69
CA SER A 255 -0.26 119.32 -47.11
C SER A 255 -1.58 120.04 -47.39
N HIS A 256 -2.70 119.53 -46.89
CA HIS A 256 -3.99 120.18 -47.10
C HIS A 256 -4.06 121.57 -46.46
N ASN A 257 -3.55 121.72 -45.24
CA ASN A 257 -3.52 123.00 -44.52
C ASN A 257 -2.64 124.04 -45.25
N LEU A 258 -1.46 123.63 -45.73
CA LEU A 258 -0.58 124.49 -46.53
C LEU A 258 -1.24 124.86 -47.87
N TYR A 259 -1.90 123.90 -48.53
CA TYR A 259 -2.61 124.13 -49.78
C TYR A 259 -3.74 125.14 -49.60
N GLN A 260 -4.52 125.02 -48.51
CA GLN A 260 -5.53 126.00 -48.15
C GLN A 260 -4.93 127.40 -47.92
N LEU A 261 -3.77 127.48 -47.25
CA LEU A 261 -3.07 128.75 -47.03
C LEU A 261 -2.64 129.41 -48.35
N VAL A 262 -2.05 128.63 -49.26
CA VAL A 262 -1.65 129.07 -50.61
C VAL A 262 -2.87 129.59 -51.38
N ASN A 263 -3.96 128.82 -51.40
CA ASN A 263 -5.21 129.24 -52.05
C ASN A 263 -5.76 130.54 -51.45
N ARG A 264 -5.63 130.74 -50.13
CA ARG A 264 -6.10 131.96 -49.45
C ARG A 264 -5.29 133.18 -49.83
N GLN A 265 -3.98 133.05 -50.07
CA GLN A 265 -3.13 134.16 -50.51
C GLN A 265 -3.32 134.50 -52.00
N GLN A 266 -3.61 133.51 -52.85
CA GLN A 266 -3.84 133.72 -54.28
C GLN A 266 -5.23 134.28 -54.63
N LYS A 267 -6.13 134.52 -53.66
CA LYS A 267 -7.51 135.05 -53.85
C LYS A 267 -8.31 134.34 -54.97
N GLY A 268 -8.00 133.07 -55.26
CA GLY A 268 -8.68 132.25 -56.27
C GLY A 268 -9.84 131.43 -55.68
N PRO A 269 -10.80 130.97 -56.50
CA PRO A 269 -11.90 130.12 -56.02
C PRO A 269 -11.36 128.84 -55.39
N SER A 270 -11.88 128.50 -54.21
CA SER A 270 -11.44 127.37 -53.39
C SER A 270 -11.75 126.02 -54.05
N THR A 271 -10.89 125.53 -54.93
CA THR A 271 -11.00 124.16 -55.46
C THR A 271 -10.49 123.19 -54.40
N GLN A 272 -11.41 122.46 -53.75
CA GLN A 272 -11.07 121.39 -52.82
C GLN A 272 -10.56 120.18 -53.63
N SER A 273 -9.24 120.02 -53.76
CA SER A 273 -8.67 118.75 -54.24
C SER A 273 -8.42 117.86 -53.02
N GLU A 274 -8.85 116.61 -53.07
CA GLU A 274 -8.58 115.60 -52.02
C GLU A 274 -7.25 114.84 -52.26
N ASP A 275 -6.68 114.95 -53.47
CA ASP A 275 -5.40 114.32 -53.78
C ASP A 275 -4.23 115.12 -53.16
N THR A 276 -3.48 114.44 -52.30
CA THR A 276 -2.33 115.04 -51.61
C THR A 276 -1.19 115.36 -52.57
N ALA A 277 -1.03 114.60 -53.67
CA ALA A 277 0.00 114.86 -54.65
C ALA A 277 -0.25 116.18 -55.40
N GLU A 278 -1.50 116.39 -55.85
CA GLU A 278 -1.92 117.65 -56.49
C GLU A 278 -1.81 118.85 -55.55
N GLN A 279 -2.21 118.69 -54.28
CA GLN A 279 -2.07 119.74 -53.25
C GLN A 279 -0.61 120.17 -53.09
N LEU A 280 0.30 119.20 -52.96
CA LEU A 280 1.75 119.45 -52.82
C LEU A 280 2.34 120.11 -54.07
N GLN A 281 1.91 119.71 -55.27
CA GLN A 281 2.36 120.32 -56.51
C GLN A 281 1.99 121.81 -56.60
N LYS A 282 0.75 122.17 -56.22
CA LYS A 282 0.32 123.58 -56.17
C LYS A 282 1.07 124.38 -55.11
N ILE A 283 1.34 123.80 -53.93
CA ILE A 283 2.19 124.44 -52.91
C ILE A 283 3.60 124.68 -53.45
N GLN A 284 4.17 123.69 -54.14
CA GLN A 284 5.51 123.78 -54.72
C GLN A 284 5.61 124.93 -55.73
N ILE A 285 4.65 125.02 -56.67
CA ILE A 285 4.60 126.10 -57.66
C ILE A 285 4.55 127.46 -56.95
N PHE A 286 3.69 127.60 -55.93
CA PHE A 286 3.59 128.85 -55.18
C PHE A 286 4.87 129.23 -54.43
N ILE A 287 5.55 128.28 -53.79
CA ILE A 287 6.83 128.54 -53.11
C ILE A 287 7.91 128.92 -54.13
N GLN A 288 7.94 128.27 -55.30
CA GLN A 288 8.87 128.62 -56.39
C GLN A 288 8.61 130.03 -56.91
N ASP A 289 7.35 130.40 -57.12
CA ASP A 289 6.96 131.76 -57.51
C ASP A 289 7.39 132.80 -56.46
N LEU A 290 7.12 132.56 -55.17
CA LEU A 290 7.56 133.46 -54.09
C LEU A 290 9.09 133.55 -53.99
N SER A 291 9.80 132.45 -54.18
CA SER A 291 11.26 132.42 -54.18
C SER A 291 11.83 133.20 -55.36
N GLN A 292 11.20 133.09 -56.53
CA GLN A 292 11.56 133.86 -57.72
C GLN A 292 11.33 135.36 -57.49
N ILE A 293 10.16 135.75 -56.97
CA ILE A 293 9.84 137.13 -56.62
C ILE A 293 10.85 137.68 -55.60
N THR A 294 11.18 136.92 -54.56
CA THR A 294 12.13 137.36 -53.52
C THR A 294 13.55 137.48 -54.08
N SER A 295 13.96 136.56 -54.97
CA SER A 295 15.23 136.65 -55.69
C SER A 295 15.28 137.89 -56.57
N ASP A 296 14.20 138.20 -57.28
CA ASP A 296 14.10 139.38 -58.13
C ASP A 296 14.09 140.69 -57.31
N ILE A 297 13.49 140.68 -56.11
CA ILE A 297 13.57 141.79 -55.15
C ILE A 297 14.99 141.95 -54.58
N LYS A 298 15.67 140.87 -54.22
CA LYS A 298 17.08 140.96 -53.77
C LYS A 298 17.99 141.46 -54.88
N ARG A 299 17.69 141.10 -56.13
CA ARG A 299 18.39 141.59 -57.33
C ARG A 299 18.13 143.09 -57.54
N SER A 300 16.91 143.57 -57.27
CA SER A 300 16.58 145.00 -57.34
C SER A 300 17.16 145.81 -56.17
N GLU A 301 17.26 145.24 -54.96
CA GLU A 301 17.97 145.87 -53.82
C GLU A 301 19.49 145.97 -54.06
N HIS A 302 20.11 144.94 -54.65
CA HIS A 302 21.53 144.99 -55.06
C HIS A 302 21.79 146.01 -56.18
N MET A 303 20.78 146.31 -57.01
CA MET A 303 20.85 147.40 -57.99
C MET A 303 20.57 148.78 -57.36
N GLY A 304 19.88 148.85 -56.22
CA GLY A 304 19.63 150.08 -55.46
C GLY A 304 20.83 150.55 -54.62
N THR A 305 21.65 149.63 -54.09
CA THR A 305 22.85 149.97 -53.30
C THR A 305 24.09 150.35 -54.12
N SER A 306 24.07 150.18 -55.45
CA SER A 306 25.16 150.61 -56.36
C SER A 306 25.02 152.04 -56.91
N VAL A 307 23.94 152.78 -56.60
CA VAL A 307 23.69 154.12 -57.15
C VAL A 307 23.95 155.25 -56.12
N ALA A 308 24.22 154.94 -54.85
CA ALA A 308 24.42 155.94 -53.78
C ALA A 308 25.86 156.05 -53.26
N GLY A 309 26.87 155.86 -54.12
CA GLY A 309 28.29 155.96 -53.74
C GLY A 309 29.22 156.32 -54.90
N GLY A 310 29.10 157.56 -55.41
CA GLY A 310 30.05 158.10 -56.39
C GLY A 310 29.84 159.59 -56.66
N THR A 311 30.63 160.44 -56.00
CA THR A 311 30.80 161.87 -56.32
C THR A 311 31.97 162.10 -57.30
N SER A 312 31.78 163.07 -58.20
CA SER A 312 32.77 163.98 -58.84
C SER A 312 33.78 163.50 -59.89
N SER A 313 33.62 164.01 -61.13
CA SER A 313 34.64 164.76 -61.91
C SER A 313 33.96 165.51 -63.07
N GLY A 314 34.16 166.84 -63.18
CA GLY A 314 33.79 167.66 -64.35
C GLY A 314 32.55 168.51 -64.20
#